data_AF-A0A4P8KRB8-F1
#
_entry.id   AF-A0A4P8KRB8-F1
#
_cell.length_a   1.000
_cell.length_b   1.000
_cell.length_c   1.000
_cell.angle_alpha   90.00
_cell.angle_beta   90.00
_cell.angle_gamma   90.00
#
_symmetry.space_group_name_H-M   'P 1'
#
loop_
_entity.id
_entity.type
_entity.pdbx_description
1 polymer ?
#
loop_
_entity_poly.entity_id
_entity_poly.type
_entity_poly.pdbx_seq_one_letter_code
_entity_poly.pdbx_strand_id
1 'polypeptide(L)'
;MSELPALPTWGVVPDPVRNVLQRLKERAAAGVEAMDTQKISGETPQNHDEAFLQMSWAAEAADRATRDYRSVFNAYTHKFHQPKPPIGELAAMQGAITQSFAKRYTPKTVEAIEALLSEEPNLDAIRSGIRALGFEDLRGISDALDRAMAAAESERGFHPWLPAADKARAASRALQDLGDDEL
;
A
#
# COMPACT_ATOMS: atom_id res chain seq x y z
N MET A 1 -19.10 25.98 -26.60
CA MET A 1 -17.83 25.23 -26.62
C MET A 1 -17.52 24.89 -25.18
N SER A 2 -17.63 23.61 -24.79
CA SER A 2 -17.43 23.19 -23.41
C SER A 2 -15.93 23.17 -23.15
N GLU A 3 -15.44 24.10 -22.33
CA GLU A 3 -14.06 24.08 -21.82
C GLU A 3 -13.98 22.97 -20.78
N LEU A 4 -13.56 21.79 -21.24
CA LEU A 4 -12.99 20.79 -20.33
C LEU A 4 -11.65 21.36 -19.84
N PRO A 5 -11.40 21.37 -18.52
CA PRO A 5 -10.13 21.84 -17.98
C PRO A 5 -8.98 21.11 -18.67
N ALA A 6 -7.95 21.87 -19.07
CA ALA A 6 -6.78 21.34 -19.77
C ALA A 6 -6.15 20.23 -18.92
N LEU A 7 -6.37 18.98 -19.32
CA LEU A 7 -5.71 17.84 -18.71
C LEU A 7 -4.18 18.05 -18.83
N PRO A 8 -3.40 17.77 -17.77
CA PRO A 8 -1.96 17.98 -17.78
C PRO A 8 -1.32 17.27 -18.98
N THR A 9 -0.26 17.84 -19.54
CA THR A 9 0.50 17.28 -20.66
C THR A 9 0.91 15.84 -20.35
N TRP A 10 0.18 14.90 -20.94
CA TRP A 10 0.33 13.46 -20.75
C TRP A 10 1.78 13.04 -21.05
N GLY A 11 2.48 12.63 -19.99
CA GLY A 11 3.90 12.25 -19.91
C GLY A 11 4.49 12.35 -18.49
N VAL A 12 3.80 13.07 -17.59
CA VAL A 12 4.20 13.24 -16.18
C VAL A 12 3.32 12.38 -15.27
N VAL A 13 3.94 11.67 -14.33
CA VAL A 13 3.23 10.90 -13.30
C VAL A 13 2.58 11.87 -12.29
N PRO A 14 1.25 11.84 -12.09
CA PRO A 14 0.56 12.69 -11.13
C PRO A 14 1.09 12.52 -9.71
N ASP A 15 1.12 13.61 -8.97
CA ASP A 15 1.60 13.69 -7.59
C ASP A 15 0.97 12.63 -6.67
N PRO A 16 -0.36 12.40 -6.67
CA PRO A 16 -0.96 11.36 -5.83
C PRO A 16 -0.37 9.97 -6.09
N VAL A 17 -0.13 9.62 -7.36
CA VAL A 17 0.46 8.32 -7.73
C VAL A 17 1.93 8.25 -7.31
N ARG A 18 2.72 9.31 -7.54
CA ARG A 18 4.13 9.34 -7.10
C ARG A 18 4.23 9.21 -5.59
N ASN A 19 3.40 9.93 -4.84
CA ASN A 19 3.40 9.95 -3.39
C ASN A 19 3.01 8.58 -2.82
N VAL A 20 1.99 7.92 -3.38
CA VAL A 20 1.64 6.53 -3.00
C VAL A 20 2.79 5.57 -3.25
N LEU A 21 3.45 5.64 -4.42
CA LEU A 21 4.61 4.79 -4.71
C LEU A 21 5.76 5.04 -3.72
N GLN A 22 5.98 6.30 -3.35
CA GLN A 22 6.98 6.68 -2.35
C GLN A 22 6.62 6.14 -0.95
N ARG A 23 5.36 6.21 -0.52
CA ARG A 23 4.90 5.62 0.76
C ARG A 23 5.09 4.09 0.77
N LEU A 24 4.77 3.42 -0.33
CA LEU A 24 4.96 1.98 -0.46
C LEU A 24 6.45 1.60 -0.41
N LYS A 25 7.33 2.39 -1.03
CA LYS A 25 8.78 2.22 -0.92
C LYS A 25 9.25 2.39 0.54
N GLU A 26 8.81 3.44 1.23
CA GLU A 26 9.17 3.70 2.63
C GLU A 26 8.71 2.56 3.54
N ARG A 27 7.48 2.05 3.35
CA ARG A 27 6.97 0.90 4.08
C ARG A 27 7.78 -0.37 3.82
N ALA A 28 8.15 -0.63 2.56
CA ALA A 28 9.00 -1.76 2.23
C ALA A 28 10.39 -1.65 2.90
N ALA A 29 10.98 -0.45 2.89
CA ALA A 29 12.27 -0.19 3.52
C ALA A 29 12.21 -0.37 5.05
N ALA A 30 11.16 0.15 5.71
CA ALA A 30 10.95 -0.04 7.15
C ALA A 30 10.78 -1.52 7.52
N GLY A 31 10.06 -2.29 6.69
CA GLY A 31 9.97 -3.74 6.86
C GLY A 31 11.33 -4.42 6.72
N VAL A 32 12.16 -4.02 5.75
CA VAL A 32 13.52 -4.57 5.59
C VAL A 32 14.42 -4.23 6.78
N GLU A 33 14.39 -3.00 7.27
CA GLU A 33 15.15 -2.58 8.45
C GLU A 33 14.72 -3.33 9.73
N ALA A 34 13.45 -3.70 9.83
CA ALA A 34 12.92 -4.49 10.92
C ALA A 34 13.28 -6.00 10.85
N MET A 35 13.83 -6.48 9.72
CA MET A 35 14.36 -7.85 9.58
C MET A 35 15.80 -8.02 10.10
N ASP A 36 16.28 -7.10 10.95
CA ASP A 36 17.64 -7.11 11.47
C ASP A 36 17.88 -8.26 12.47
N THR A 37 18.63 -9.27 12.02
CA THR A 37 18.99 -10.46 12.82
C THR A 37 19.87 -10.14 14.02
N GLN A 38 20.56 -8.99 14.03
CA GLN A 38 21.41 -8.59 15.15
C GLN A 38 20.60 -8.29 16.41
N LYS A 39 19.29 -8.09 16.28
CA LYS A 39 18.36 -7.84 17.38
C LYS A 39 17.91 -9.11 18.10
N ILE A 40 18.17 -10.29 17.55
CA ILE A 40 17.92 -11.57 18.22
C ILE A 40 18.95 -11.68 19.35
N SER A 41 18.51 -11.53 20.59
CA SER A 41 19.40 -11.48 21.75
C SER A 41 18.81 -12.25 22.92
N GLY A 42 19.52 -13.29 23.38
CA GLY A 42 19.09 -14.06 24.54
C GLY A 42 19.59 -15.50 24.55
N GLU A 43 19.45 -16.13 25.72
CA GLU A 43 19.71 -17.55 25.98
C GLU A 43 18.46 -18.42 25.77
N THR A 44 17.29 -17.80 25.54
CA THR A 44 16.01 -18.43 25.24
C THR A 44 16.08 -19.17 23.89
N PRO A 45 15.34 -20.27 23.67
CA PRO A 45 15.16 -20.83 22.33
C PRO A 45 14.67 -19.73 21.37
N GLN A 46 15.50 -19.41 20.37
CA GLN A 46 15.37 -18.23 19.50
C GLN A 46 14.03 -18.17 18.73
N ASN A 47 13.29 -19.28 18.68
CA ASN A 47 11.97 -19.38 18.06
C ASN A 47 10.83 -18.76 18.89
N HIS A 48 11.06 -18.44 20.17
CA HIS A 48 10.11 -17.68 21.02
C HIS A 48 10.58 -16.25 21.32
N ASP A 49 11.72 -15.85 20.76
CA ASP A 49 12.24 -14.49 20.90
C ASP A 49 11.32 -13.50 20.17
N GLU A 50 10.96 -12.40 20.84
CA GLU A 50 10.07 -11.39 20.27
C GLU A 50 10.68 -10.77 19.00
N ALA A 51 11.99 -10.51 18.97
CA ALA A 51 12.66 -9.98 17.80
C ALA A 51 12.58 -10.98 16.63
N PHE A 52 12.71 -12.29 16.89
CA PHE A 52 12.54 -13.33 15.86
C PHE A 52 11.13 -13.34 15.26
N LEU A 53 10.09 -13.25 16.09
CA LEU A 53 8.71 -13.16 15.61
C LEU A 53 8.43 -11.85 14.86
N GLN A 54 9.01 -10.74 15.32
CA GLN A 54 8.92 -9.44 14.65
C GLN A 54 9.52 -9.49 13.24
N MET A 55 10.60 -10.24 13.02
CA MET A 55 11.17 -10.41 11.68
C MET A 55 10.21 -11.07 10.70
N SER A 56 9.45 -12.08 11.13
CA SER A 56 8.46 -12.75 10.27
C SER A 56 7.37 -11.78 9.81
N TRP A 57 6.86 -10.95 10.73
CA TRP A 57 5.91 -9.90 10.40
C TRP A 57 6.51 -8.82 9.49
N ALA A 58 7.74 -8.40 9.79
CA ALA A 58 8.46 -7.41 8.99
C ALA A 58 8.68 -7.87 7.54
N ALA A 59 8.99 -9.16 7.36
CA ALA A 59 9.11 -9.78 6.05
C ALA A 59 7.79 -9.75 5.25
N GLU A 60 6.67 -10.11 5.87
CA GLU A 60 5.35 -10.03 5.23
C GLU A 60 4.96 -8.59 4.91
N ALA A 61 5.24 -7.63 5.81
CA ALA A 61 4.99 -6.20 5.56
C ALA A 61 5.80 -5.68 4.35
N ALA A 62 7.09 -6.04 4.26
CA ALA A 62 7.96 -5.66 3.15
C ALA A 62 7.52 -6.29 1.82
N ASP A 63 7.20 -7.58 1.81
CA ASP A 63 6.69 -8.28 0.63
C ASP A 63 5.35 -7.68 0.17
N ARG A 64 4.42 -7.42 1.10
CA ARG A 64 3.14 -6.79 0.80
C ARG A 64 3.30 -5.42 0.16
N ALA A 65 4.12 -4.55 0.77
CA ALA A 65 4.39 -3.21 0.25
C ALA A 65 5.02 -3.25 -1.14
N THR A 66 5.96 -4.18 -1.39
CA THR A 66 6.59 -4.36 -2.70
C THR A 66 5.60 -4.88 -3.75
N ARG A 67 4.69 -5.78 -3.37
CA ARG A 67 3.62 -6.27 -4.26
C ARG A 67 2.68 -5.15 -4.66
N ASP A 68 2.19 -4.39 -3.69
CA ASP A 68 1.29 -3.26 -3.94
C ASP A 68 1.98 -2.17 -4.76
N TYR A 69 3.26 -1.87 -4.50
CA TYR A 69 4.06 -0.95 -5.32
C TYR A 69 4.04 -1.36 -6.78
N ARG A 70 4.37 -2.63 -7.06
CA ARG A 70 4.39 -3.15 -8.43
C ARG A 70 2.99 -3.15 -9.06
N SER A 71 1.96 -3.49 -8.29
CA SER A 71 0.58 -3.47 -8.78
C SER A 71 0.13 -2.05 -9.15
N VAL A 72 0.39 -1.05 -8.29
CA VAL A 72 0.06 0.36 -8.56
C VAL A 72 0.85 0.86 -9.78
N PHE A 73 2.16 0.61 -9.83
CA PHE A 73 3.00 1.01 -10.96
C PHE A 73 2.51 0.40 -12.29
N ASN A 74 2.24 -0.90 -12.31
CA ASN A 74 1.79 -1.59 -13.51
C ASN A 74 0.37 -1.16 -13.93
N ALA A 75 -0.55 -1.01 -12.98
CA ALA A 75 -1.91 -0.53 -13.27
C ALA A 75 -1.87 0.90 -13.81
N TYR A 76 -1.12 1.79 -13.17
CA TYR A 76 -0.97 3.18 -13.60
C TYR A 76 -0.40 3.27 -15.02
N THR A 77 0.76 2.65 -15.27
CA THR A 77 1.42 2.67 -16.59
C THR A 77 0.57 2.03 -17.69
N HIS A 78 -0.10 0.92 -17.38
CA HIS A 78 -0.90 0.21 -18.37
C HIS A 78 -2.25 0.87 -18.66
N LYS A 79 -2.94 1.45 -17.67
CA LYS A 79 -4.31 1.97 -17.84
C LYS A 79 -4.37 3.49 -17.96
N PHE A 80 -3.57 4.22 -17.20
CA PHE A 80 -3.72 5.67 -17.04
C PHE A 80 -2.63 6.47 -17.73
N HIS A 81 -1.38 5.99 -17.71
CA HIS A 81 -0.26 6.72 -18.31
C HIS A 81 -0.44 6.87 -19.82
N GLN A 82 -0.18 8.09 -20.27
CA GLN A 82 -0.24 8.51 -21.64
C GLN A 82 0.91 9.50 -21.91
N PRO A 83 1.58 9.46 -23.07
CA PRO A 83 1.47 8.40 -24.07
C PRO A 83 1.78 7.03 -23.46
N LYS A 84 1.28 5.95 -24.08
CA LYS A 84 1.51 4.61 -23.55
C LYS A 84 3.01 4.32 -23.51
N PRO A 85 3.58 4.00 -22.34
CA PRO A 85 4.98 3.67 -22.25
C PRO A 85 5.25 2.31 -22.93
N PRO A 86 6.51 1.99 -23.25
CA PRO A 86 6.87 0.70 -23.85
C PRO A 86 6.67 -0.44 -22.85
N ILE A 87 5.45 -1.00 -22.78
CA ILE A 87 5.07 -2.03 -21.81
C ILE A 87 5.96 -3.28 -21.91
N GLY A 88 6.43 -3.63 -23.11
CA GLY A 88 7.36 -4.74 -23.31
C GLY A 88 8.69 -4.54 -22.58
N GLU A 89 9.25 -3.33 -22.62
CA GLU A 89 10.49 -2.98 -21.92
C GLU A 89 10.27 -2.96 -20.40
N LEU A 90 9.16 -2.35 -19.95
CA LEU A 90 8.81 -2.34 -18.52
C LEU A 90 8.60 -3.76 -17.97
N ALA A 91 7.99 -4.66 -18.76
CA ALA A 91 7.86 -6.06 -18.37
C ALA A 91 9.23 -6.75 -18.29
N ALA A 92 10.11 -6.54 -19.28
CA ALA A 92 11.46 -7.10 -19.29
C ALA A 92 12.28 -6.64 -18.08
N MET A 93 12.22 -5.35 -17.70
CA MET A 93 12.87 -4.81 -16.49
C MET A 93 12.39 -5.48 -15.20
N GLN A 94 11.19 -6.04 -15.19
CA GLN A 94 10.62 -6.77 -14.06
C GLN A 94 10.72 -8.29 -14.19
N GLY A 95 11.60 -8.78 -15.09
CA GLY A 95 11.79 -10.21 -15.36
C GLY A 95 10.52 -10.91 -15.83
N ALA A 96 9.70 -10.21 -16.62
CA ALA A 96 8.35 -10.62 -16.97
C ALA A 96 8.10 -10.53 -18.48
N ILE A 97 7.19 -11.36 -18.99
CA ILE A 97 6.67 -11.19 -20.37
C ILE A 97 5.51 -10.20 -20.37
N THR A 98 5.28 -9.50 -21.48
CA THR A 98 4.21 -8.51 -21.64
C THR A 98 2.83 -9.01 -21.19
N GLN A 99 2.48 -10.26 -21.52
CA GLN A 99 1.20 -10.86 -21.12
C GLN A 99 1.03 -10.98 -19.60
N SER A 100 2.13 -11.14 -18.86
CA SER A 100 2.10 -11.24 -17.40
C SER A 100 2.02 -9.87 -16.72
N PHE A 101 2.31 -8.78 -17.43
CA PHE A 101 2.25 -7.42 -16.91
C PHE A 101 0.82 -7.06 -16.45
N ALA A 102 -0.18 -7.35 -17.28
CA ALA A 102 -1.59 -7.13 -16.97
C ALA A 102 -2.16 -8.07 -15.88
N LYS A 103 -1.44 -9.15 -15.54
CA LYS A 103 -1.81 -10.08 -14.46
C LYS A 103 -1.25 -9.67 -13.09
N ARG A 104 -0.40 -8.62 -13.04
CA ARG A 104 0.29 -8.17 -11.82
C ARG A 104 -0.46 -7.08 -11.04
N TYR A 105 -1.67 -6.74 -11.45
CA TYR A 105 -2.57 -5.85 -10.71
C TYR A 105 -4.01 -6.35 -10.88
N THR A 106 -4.92 -5.89 -10.03
CA THR A 106 -6.32 -6.32 -10.01
C THR A 106 -7.26 -5.18 -10.39
N PRO A 107 -8.54 -5.45 -10.69
CA PRO A 107 -9.54 -4.38 -10.85
C PRO A 107 -9.58 -3.43 -9.65
N LYS A 108 -9.46 -3.94 -8.42
CA LYS A 108 -9.39 -3.11 -7.20
C LYS A 108 -8.19 -2.16 -7.17
N THR A 109 -7.07 -2.58 -7.74
CA THR A 109 -5.90 -1.70 -7.88
C THR A 109 -6.18 -0.55 -8.86
N VAL A 110 -6.94 -0.82 -9.93
CA VAL A 110 -7.37 0.22 -10.89
C VAL A 110 -8.35 1.18 -10.21
N GLU A 111 -9.36 0.67 -9.51
CA GLU A 111 -10.32 1.46 -8.74
C GLU A 111 -9.63 2.34 -7.67
N ALA A 112 -8.60 1.82 -6.99
CA ALA A 112 -7.80 2.61 -6.07
C ALA A 112 -7.07 3.76 -6.77
N ILE A 113 -6.53 3.55 -7.97
CA ILE A 113 -5.88 4.63 -8.74
C ILE A 113 -6.90 5.66 -9.22
N GLU A 114 -8.08 5.23 -9.65
CA GLU A 114 -9.18 6.15 -10.00
C GLU A 114 -9.56 7.01 -8.79
N ALA A 115 -9.70 6.41 -7.61
CA ALA A 115 -9.96 7.13 -6.38
C ALA A 115 -8.83 8.12 -6.01
N LEU A 116 -7.57 7.72 -6.19
CA LEU A 116 -6.40 8.59 -5.95
C LEU A 116 -6.34 9.80 -6.88
N LEU A 117 -6.89 9.68 -8.09
CA LEU A 117 -6.91 10.73 -9.10
C LEU A 117 -8.22 11.53 -9.11
N SER A 118 -9.18 11.19 -8.24
CA SER A 118 -10.47 11.85 -8.14
C SER A 118 -10.41 13.08 -7.23
N GLU A 119 -11.23 14.09 -7.54
CA GLU A 119 -11.49 15.23 -6.64
C GLU A 119 -12.36 14.83 -5.43
N GLU A 120 -13.06 13.70 -5.55
CA GLU A 120 -13.83 13.05 -4.49
C GLU A 120 -13.30 11.62 -4.30
N PRO A 121 -12.21 11.44 -3.54
CA PRO A 121 -11.60 10.12 -3.37
C PRO A 121 -12.49 9.15 -2.61
N ASN A 122 -12.64 7.94 -3.15
CA ASN A 122 -13.26 6.81 -2.44
C ASN A 122 -12.21 6.09 -1.57
N LEU A 123 -12.26 6.34 -0.25
CA LEU A 123 -11.32 5.76 0.72
C LEU A 123 -11.39 4.23 0.81
N ASP A 124 -12.57 3.63 0.63
CA ASP A 124 -12.72 2.16 0.64
C ASP A 124 -12.09 1.50 -0.59
N ALA A 125 -12.17 2.16 -1.75
CA ALA A 125 -11.49 1.70 -2.96
C ALA A 125 -9.97 1.66 -2.73
N ILE A 126 -9.40 2.73 -2.16
CA ILE A 126 -7.97 2.82 -1.83
C ILE A 126 -7.57 1.74 -0.83
N ARG A 127 -8.31 1.62 0.28
CA ARG A 127 -8.10 0.58 1.31
C ARG A 127 -8.10 -0.82 0.73
N SER A 128 -9.00 -1.11 -0.21
CA SER A 128 -9.16 -2.45 -0.78
C SER A 128 -8.12 -2.77 -1.86
N GLY A 129 -7.67 -1.76 -2.60
CA GLY A 129 -6.73 -1.90 -3.71
C GLY A 129 -5.25 -1.73 -3.34
N ILE A 130 -4.95 -1.05 -2.23
CA ILE A 130 -3.59 -0.78 -1.71
C ILE A 130 -3.56 -1.15 -0.23
N ARG A 131 -3.32 -2.42 0.06
CA ARG A 131 -3.47 -3.03 1.38
C ARG A 131 -2.28 -2.81 2.30
N ALA A 132 -1.13 -2.44 1.75
CA ALA A 132 0.07 -2.13 2.50
C ALA A 132 0.01 -0.75 3.19
N LEU A 133 -0.96 0.11 2.83
CA LEU A 133 -1.15 1.42 3.43
C LEU A 133 -2.36 1.43 4.37
N GLY A 134 -2.14 1.99 5.55
CA GLY A 134 -3.17 2.34 6.51
C GLY A 134 -3.80 3.70 6.21
N PHE A 135 -4.80 4.08 7.00
CA PHE A 135 -5.48 5.37 6.87
C PHE A 135 -4.48 6.54 6.97
N GLU A 136 -3.62 6.54 7.99
CA GLU A 136 -2.66 7.63 8.21
C GLU A 136 -1.58 7.73 7.13
N ASP A 137 -1.28 6.64 6.41
CA ASP A 137 -0.31 6.68 5.31
C ASP A 137 -0.82 7.52 4.13
N LEU A 138 -2.13 7.77 4.06
CA LEU A 138 -2.75 8.57 3.00
C LEU A 138 -2.62 10.09 3.24
N ARG A 139 -2.27 10.51 4.45
CA ARG A 139 -2.21 11.92 4.82
C ARG A 139 -1.11 12.64 4.04
N GLY A 140 -1.45 13.80 3.49
CA GLY A 140 -0.56 14.64 2.69
C GLY A 140 -0.23 14.07 1.30
N ILE A 141 -0.95 13.04 0.83
CA ILE A 141 -0.81 12.54 -0.54
C ILE A 141 -1.40 13.55 -1.55
N SER A 142 -2.56 14.13 -1.22
CA SER A 142 -3.22 15.20 -1.98
C SER A 142 -4.26 15.93 -1.13
N ASP A 143 -4.57 17.18 -1.49
CA ASP A 143 -5.60 17.97 -0.79
C ASP A 143 -6.99 17.29 -0.84
N ALA A 144 -7.31 16.64 -1.96
CA ALA A 144 -8.58 15.91 -2.12
C ALA A 144 -8.67 14.74 -1.15
N LEU A 145 -7.58 14.00 -0.95
CA LEU A 145 -7.52 12.94 0.05
C LEU A 145 -7.60 13.47 1.47
N ASP A 146 -6.87 14.54 1.78
CA ASP A 146 -6.88 15.13 3.12
C ASP A 146 -8.28 15.62 3.50
N ARG A 147 -9.04 16.18 2.54
CA ARG A 147 -10.46 16.53 2.75
C ARG A 147 -11.33 15.30 2.98
N ALA A 148 -11.18 14.25 2.18
CA ALA A 148 -11.94 13.01 2.34
C ALA A 148 -11.64 12.32 3.67
N MET A 149 -10.38 12.31 4.09
CA MET A 149 -9.94 11.79 5.39
C MET A 149 -10.55 12.59 6.54
N ALA A 150 -10.47 13.93 6.50
CA ALA A 150 -11.07 14.77 7.53
C ALA A 150 -12.59 14.59 7.65
N ALA A 151 -13.28 14.40 6.52
CA ALA A 151 -14.71 14.08 6.52
C ALA A 151 -14.98 12.75 7.21
N ALA A 152 -14.23 11.69 6.88
CA ALA A 152 -14.37 10.38 7.52
C ALA A 152 -14.06 10.43 9.02
N GLU A 153 -13.03 11.17 9.43
CA GLU A 153 -12.66 11.36 10.86
C GLU A 153 -13.77 12.04 11.67
N SER A 154 -14.60 12.86 11.02
CA SER A 154 -15.73 13.54 11.68
C SER A 154 -16.93 12.60 11.92
N GLU A 155 -16.96 11.43 11.29
CA GLU A 155 -18.05 10.47 11.45
C GLU A 155 -18.00 9.78 12.81
N ARG A 156 -19.17 9.67 13.45
CA ARG A 156 -19.27 8.99 14.74
C ARG A 156 -18.99 7.50 14.58
N GLY A 157 -18.02 6.99 15.34
CA GLY A 157 -17.61 5.58 15.27
C GLY A 157 -16.58 5.30 14.19
N PHE A 158 -15.96 6.34 13.64
CA PHE A 158 -14.82 6.18 12.75
C PHE A 158 -13.66 5.47 13.46
N HIS A 159 -13.10 4.47 12.79
CA HIS A 159 -11.88 3.78 13.20
C HIS A 159 -10.91 3.72 12.03
N PRO A 160 -9.71 4.34 12.13
CA PRO A 160 -8.74 4.31 11.05
C PRO A 160 -8.31 2.87 10.77
N TRP A 161 -8.29 2.45 9.50
CA TRP A 161 -7.82 1.12 9.17
C TRP A 161 -6.30 1.05 9.27
N LEU A 162 -5.82 -0.09 9.74
CA LEU A 162 -4.40 -0.42 9.74
C LEU A 162 -3.99 -1.06 8.41
N PRO A 163 -2.70 -0.97 8.03
CA PRO A 163 -2.13 -1.82 7.00
C PRO A 163 -2.47 -3.30 7.23
N ALA A 164 -2.57 -4.09 6.17
CA ALA A 164 -3.01 -5.48 6.29
C ALA A 164 -2.11 -6.35 7.20
N ALA A 165 -0.79 -6.13 7.18
CA ALA A 165 0.15 -6.83 8.06
C ALA A 165 -0.08 -6.46 9.53
N ASP A 166 -0.33 -5.18 9.82
CA ASP A 166 -0.53 -4.65 11.17
C ASP A 166 -1.88 -5.10 11.73
N LYS A 167 -2.92 -5.14 10.89
CA LYS A 167 -4.23 -5.69 11.26
C LYS A 167 -4.14 -7.16 11.66
N ALA A 168 -3.39 -7.98 10.90
CA ALA A 168 -3.20 -9.39 11.22
C ALA A 168 -2.49 -9.58 12.56
N ARG A 169 -1.48 -8.75 12.85
CA ARG A 169 -0.77 -8.75 14.14
C ARG A 169 -1.68 -8.36 15.30
N ALA A 170 -2.47 -7.29 15.16
CA ALA A 170 -3.41 -6.86 16.19
C ALA A 170 -4.44 -7.94 16.52
N ALA A 171 -4.98 -8.62 15.49
CA ALA A 171 -5.90 -9.74 15.68
C ALA A 171 -5.24 -10.94 16.39
N SER A 172 -3.99 -11.25 16.03
CA SER A 172 -3.24 -12.34 16.68
C SER A 172 -3.00 -12.08 18.17
N ARG A 173 -2.68 -10.83 18.56
CA ARG A 173 -2.48 -10.45 19.96
C ARG A 173 -3.78 -10.52 20.75
N ALA A 174 -4.87 -9.99 20.20
CA ALA A 174 -6.17 -10.04 20.86
C ALA A 174 -6.64 -11.49 21.15
N LEU A 175 -6.29 -12.45 20.29
CA LEU A 175 -6.60 -13.87 20.54
C LEU A 175 -5.71 -14.50 21.64
N GLN A 176 -4.49 -14.01 21.83
CA GLN A 176 -3.61 -14.47 22.91
C GLN A 176 -4.10 -13.94 24.27
N ASP A 177 -4.43 -12.65 24.34
CA ASP A 177 -4.91 -12.03 25.58
C ASP A 177 -6.23 -12.68 26.08
N LEU A 178 -7.12 -13.08 25.15
CA LEU A 178 -8.35 -13.81 25.49
C LEU A 178 -8.12 -15.24 25.97
N GLY A 179 -7.01 -15.87 25.59
CA GLY A 179 -6.65 -17.22 26.02
C GLY A 179 -5.96 -17.25 27.38
N ASP A 180 -5.28 -16.17 27.76
CA ASP A 180 -4.59 -16.03 29.05
C ASP A 180 -5.56 -15.63 30.19
N ASP A 181 -6.70 -14.98 29.87
CA ASP A 181 -7.76 -14.65 30.84
C ASP A 181 -8.65 -15.86 31.25
N GLU A 182 -8.44 -17.05 30.66
CA GLU A 182 -9.14 -18.31 31.01
C GLU A 182 -8.30 -19.29 31.86
N LEU A 183 -7.16 -18.87 32.43
CA LEU A 183 -6.28 -19.68 33.31
C LEU A 183 -6.07 -19.04 34.69
#